data_AF-A0A356ZAJ4-F1
#
_entry.id   AF-A0A356ZAJ4-F1
#
_cell.length_a   1.000
_cell.length_b   1.000
_cell.length_c   1.000
_cell.angle_alpha   90.00
_cell.angle_beta   90.00
_cell.angle_gamma   90.00
#
_symmetry.space_group_name_H-M   'P 1'
#
loop_
_entity.id
_entity.type
_entity.pdbx_description
1 polymer ?
#
loop_
_entity_poly.entity_id
_entity_poly.type
_entity_poly.pdbx_seq_one_letter_code
_entity_poly.pdbx_strand_id
1 'polypeptide(L)' 'MNFGLYGIVNARKYPHKEFLVELKPSEKIRRSLTWKKFNEETNKVANYLRGTLGVQKGDFVLHLQMNSLE' A
#
# COMPACT_ATOMS: atom_id res chain seq x y z
N MET A 1 15.87 10.74 -0.41
CA MET A 1 14.48 10.95 0.04
C MET A 1 13.76 9.60 0.00
N ASN A 2 12.91 9.28 0.99
CA ASN A 2 12.13 8.03 1.00
C ASN A 2 10.65 8.36 0.76
N PHE A 3 10.12 7.97 -0.40
CA PHE A 3 8.73 8.25 -0.79
C PHE A 3 7.69 7.57 0.12
N GLY A 4 8.02 6.43 0.73
CA GLY A 4 7.13 5.72 1.66
C GLY A 4 6.84 6.48 2.95
N LEU A 5 7.64 7.49 3.30
CA LEU A 5 7.39 8.34 4.48
C LEU A 5 6.04 9.07 4.42
N TYR A 6 5.54 9.36 3.22
CA TYR A 6 4.27 10.04 3.05
C TYR A 6 3.09 9.23 3.60
N GLY A 7 3.13 7.90 3.45
CA GLY A 7 2.13 7.00 4.03
C GLY A 7 2.12 7.06 5.55
N ILE A 8 3.31 7.06 6.18
CA ILE A 8 3.47 7.12 7.63
C ILE A 8 2.91 8.43 8.20
N VAL A 9 3.26 9.56 7.59
CA VAL A 9 2.81 10.89 8.07
C VAL A 9 1.29 11.01 8.01
N ASN A 10 0.67 10.59 6.90
CA ASN A 10 -0.79 10.69 6.74
C ASN A 10 -1.55 9.65 7.57
N ALA A 11 -1.00 8.44 7.75
CA ALA A 11 -1.59 7.44 8.65
C ALA A 11 -1.64 7.92 10.11
N ARG A 12 -0.65 8.72 10.54
CA ARG A 12 -0.66 9.36 11.86
C ARG A 12 -1.66 10.51 11.95
N LYS A 13 -1.71 11.36 10.92
CA LYS A 13 -2.53 12.58 10.93
C LYS A 13 -4.02 12.33 10.64
N TYR A 14 -4.32 11.38 9.76
CA TYR A 14 -5.68 11.10 9.26
C TYR A 14 -6.01 9.59 9.23
N PRO A 15 -5.79 8.85 10.34
CA PRO A 15 -5.82 7.37 10.34
C PRO A 15 -7.11 6.77 9.78
N HIS A 16 -8.26 7.41 10.03
CA HIS A 16 -9.57 6.90 9.65
C HIS A 16 -10.10 7.50 8.34
N LYS A 17 -9.39 8.44 7.72
CA LYS A 17 -9.80 9.04 6.46
C LYS A 17 -9.56 8.06 5.32
N GLU A 18 -10.55 7.93 4.44
CA GLU A 18 -10.45 7.16 3.21
C GLU A 18 -9.37 7.73 2.29
N PHE A 19 -8.55 6.86 1.71
CA PHE A 19 -7.40 7.24 0.89
C PHE A 19 -7.49 6.66 -0.53
N LEU A 20 -7.48 5.32 -0.64
CA LEU A 20 -7.60 4.63 -1.92
C LEU A 20 -8.98 4.00 -2.02
N VAL A 21 -9.60 4.13 -3.19
CA VAL A 21 -10.89 3.54 -3.50
C VAL A 21 -10.78 2.85 -4.84
N GLU A 22 -11.19 1.59 -4.88
CA GLU A 22 -11.34 0.83 -6.12
C GLU A 22 -12.82 0.58 -6.38
N LEU A 23 -13.22 0.83 -7.62
CA LEU A 23 -14.59 0.71 -8.08
C LEU A 23 -14.64 -0.26 -9.27
N LYS A 24 -15.57 -1.20 -9.21
CA LYS A 24 -15.94 -2.05 -10.34
C LYS A 24 -17.45 -1.99 -10.54
N PRO A 25 -17.95 -0.98 -11.29
CA PRO A 25 -19.38 -0.71 -11.39
C PRO A 25 -20.20 -1.87 -11.97
N SER A 26 -19.64 -2.58 -12.95
CA SER A 26 -20.29 -3.74 -13.58
C SER A 26 -20.62 -4.86 -12.58
N GLU A 27 -19.85 -4.95 -11.50
CA GLU A 27 -20.02 -5.95 -10.44
C GLU A 27 -20.57 -5.36 -9.14
N LYS A 28 -20.92 -4.06 -9.13
CA LYS A 28 -21.38 -3.32 -7.94
C LYS A 28 -20.39 -3.39 -6.76
N ILE A 29 -19.08 -3.47 -7.05
CA ILE A 29 -18.03 -3.54 -6.03
C ILE A 29 -17.46 -2.14 -5.77
N ARG A 30 -17.32 -1.83 -4.46
CA ARG A 30 -16.53 -0.71 -3.96
C ARG A 30 -15.65 -1.19 -2.82
N ARG A 31 -14.34 -1.11 -2.99
CA ARG A 31 -13.35 -1.37 -1.94
C ARG A 31 -12.63 -0.07 -1.60
N SER A 32 -12.22 0.07 -0.34
CA SER A 32 -11.52 1.27 0.11
C SER A 32 -10.53 0.97 1.23
N LEU A 33 -9.43 1.71 1.25
CA LEU A 33 -8.46 1.69 2.33
C LEU A 33 -8.44 3.05 3.03
N THR A 34 -8.41 3.02 4.36
CA THR A 34 -8.04 4.20 5.14
C THR A 34 -6.53 4.41 5.10
N TRP A 35 -6.06 5.61 5.45
CA TRP A 35 -4.62 5.87 5.57
C TRP A 35 -3.92 4.90 6.54
N LYS A 36 -4.57 4.58 7.67
CA LYS A 36 -4.03 3.61 8.62
C LYS A 36 -3.86 2.23 7.97
N LYS A 37 -4.91 1.74 7.29
CA LYS A 37 -4.90 0.42 6.67
C LYS A 37 -3.88 0.33 5.53
N PHE A 38 -3.81 1.35 4.68
CA PHE A 38 -2.78 1.46 3.64
C PHE A 38 -1.38 1.32 4.25
N ASN A 39 -1.06 2.10 5.27
CA ASN A 39 0.26 2.06 5.91
C ASN A 39 0.54 0.69 6.56
N GLU A 40 -0.45 0.05 7.18
CA GLU A 40 -0.31 -1.31 7.74
C GLU A 40 0.02 -2.34 6.66
N GLU A 41 -0.72 -2.36 5.55
CA GLU A 41 -0.49 -3.32 4.46
C GLU A 41 0.85 -3.08 3.75
N THR A 42 1.21 -1.82 3.47
CA THR A 42 2.53 -1.52 2.88
C THR A 42 3.69 -1.96 3.77
N ASN A 43 3.54 -1.86 5.10
CA ASN A 43 4.58 -2.29 6.03
C ASN A 43 4.71 -3.82 6.09
N LYS A 44 3.61 -4.57 5.93
CA LYS A 44 3.68 -6.04 5.83
C LYS A 44 4.44 -6.46 4.58
N VAL A 45 4.12 -5.86 3.43
CA VAL A 45 4.83 -6.13 2.17
C VAL A 45 6.31 -5.79 2.30
N ALA A 46 6.65 -4.62 2.86
CA ALA A 46 8.05 -4.23 3.07
C ALA A 46 8.81 -5.19 3.99
N ASN A 47 8.18 -5.67 5.07
CA ASN A 47 8.78 -6.66 5.97
C ASN A 47 8.97 -8.01 5.29
N TYR A 48 8.04 -8.45 4.45
CA TYR A 48 8.17 -9.69 3.68
C TYR A 48 9.28 -9.60 2.63
N LEU A 49 9.31 -8.51 1.85
CA LEU A 49 10.35 -8.26 0.85
C LEU A 49 11.74 -8.27 1.48
N ARG A 50 11.93 -7.54 2.59
CA ARG A 50 13.22 -7.46 3.27
C ARG A 50 13.57 -8.76 4.02
N GLY A 51 12.64 -9.28 4.81
CA GLY A 51 12.90 -10.35 5.78
C GLY A 51 12.84 -11.75 5.18
N THR A 52 11.94 -11.99 4.23
CA THR A 52 11.74 -13.30 3.63
C THR A 52 12.41 -13.41 2.26
N LEU A 53 12.28 -12.39 1.41
CA LEU A 53 12.86 -12.40 0.06
C LEU A 53 14.26 -11.78 -0.01
N GLY A 54 14.73 -11.16 1.08
CA GLY A 54 16.08 -10.62 1.18
C GLY A 54 16.34 -9.36 0.34
N VAL A 55 15.30 -8.67 -0.15
CA VAL A 55 15.41 -7.46 -0.98
C VAL A 55 16.20 -6.38 -0.24
N GLN A 56 17.21 -5.84 -0.92
CA GLN A 56 18.11 -4.80 -0.42
C GLN A 56 17.91 -3.48 -1.16
N LYS A 57 18.53 -2.42 -0.62
CA LYS A 57 18.56 -1.12 -1.27
C LYS A 57 19.33 -1.22 -2.59
N GLY A 58 18.66 -0.90 -3.69
CA GLY A 58 19.23 -0.93 -5.04
C GLY A 58 18.70 -2.09 -5.89
N ASP A 59 18.01 -3.05 -5.26
CA ASP A 59 17.38 -4.15 -5.98
C ASP A 59 16.12 -3.69 -6.72
N PHE A 60 15.77 -4.45 -7.76
CA PHE A 60 14.58 -4.23 -8.57
C PHE A 60 13.49 -5.24 -8.19
N VAL A 61 12.27 -4.75 -8.00
CA VAL A 61 11.08 -5.58 -7.80
C VAL A 61 10.14 -5.34 -8.97
N LEU A 62 9.87 -6.39 -9.76
CA LEU A 62 8.95 -6.31 -10.88
C LEU A 62 7.50 -6.46 -10.38
N HIS A 63 6.62 -5.58 -10.82
CA HIS A 63 5.19 -5.63 -10.56
C HIS A 63 4.44 -5.90 -11.87
N LEU A 64 3.93 -7.12 -12.06
CA LEU A 64 3.09 -7.49 -13.20
C LEU A 64 1.68 -7.78 -12.68
N GLN A 65 0.94 -6.73 -12.37
CA GLN A 65 -0.42 -6.81 -11.84
C GLN A 65 -1.34 -5.86 -12.61
N MET A 66 -2.65 -6.13 -12.52
CA MET A 66 -3.68 -5.21 -13.00
C MET A 66 -3.88 -4.08 -11.98
N ASN A 67 -4.58 -3.02 -12.38
CA ASN A 67 -4.97 -1.95 -11.45
C ASN A 67 -5.77 -2.53 -10.28
N SER A 68 -5.24 -2.41 -9.07
CA SER A 68 -5.90 -2.87 -7.85
C SER A 68 -5.44 -2.08 -6.61
N LEU A 69 -5.97 -2.40 -5.42
CA LEU A 69 -5.60 -1.73 -4.16
C LEU A 69 -4.34 -2.32 -3.50
N GLU A 70 -3.92 -3.48 -3.98
CA GLU A 70 -2.78 -4.26 -3.52
C GLU A 70 -1.44 -3.71 -4.05
#